data_AF-A0A1C3SP58-F1
#
_entry.id   AF-A0A1C3SP58-F1
#
_cell.length_a   1.000
_cell.length_b   1.000
_cell.length_c   1.000
_cell.angle_alpha   90.00
_cell.angle_beta   90.00
_cell.angle_gamma   90.00
#
_symmetry.space_group_name_H-M   'P 1'
#
loop_
_entity.id
_entity.type
_entity.pdbx_description
1 polymer ?
#
loop_
_entity_poly.entity_id
_entity_poly.type
_entity_poly.pdbx_seq_one_letter_code
_entity_poly.pdbx_strand_id
1 'polypeptide(L)' 'MKIDKVYNNNVVLAKGDDGEEFIVMGRGLGFQKKPGDEIDTALVEKMFVMQDKRY' A
#
# COMPACT_ATOMS: atom_id res chain seq x y z
N MET A 1 -6.64 2.93 -5.92
CA MET A 1 -5.57 2.14 -5.27
C MET A 1 -6.11 1.42 -4.04
N LYS A 2 -6.03 0.09 -4.01
CA LYS A 2 -6.58 -0.74 -2.93
C LYS A 2 -5.47 -1.50 -2.23
N ILE A 3 -5.68 -1.84 -0.96
CA ILE A 3 -4.76 -2.67 -0.20
C ILE A 3 -4.78 -4.07 -0.79
N ASP A 4 -3.62 -4.56 -1.22
CA ASP A 4 -3.41 -5.94 -1.63
C ASP A 4 -2.97 -6.80 -0.44
N LYS A 5 -2.10 -6.25 0.42
CA LYS A 5 -1.59 -6.93 1.62
C LYS A 5 -1.30 -5.95 2.74
N VAL A 6 -1.63 -6.31 3.98
CA VAL A 6 -1.23 -5.53 5.17
C VAL A 6 0.01 -6.17 5.75
N TYR A 7 1.13 -5.43 5.85
CA TYR A 7 2.35 -5.94 6.49
C TYR A 7 2.36 -5.65 7.98
N ASN A 8 1.94 -4.46 8.38
CA ASN A 8 1.78 -4.05 9.77
C ASN A 8 0.85 -2.82 9.86
N ASN A 9 0.69 -2.26 11.07
CA ASN A 9 -0.18 -1.11 11.33
C ASN A 9 0.17 0.15 10.51
N ASN A 10 1.39 0.27 9.98
CA ASN A 10 1.87 1.47 9.29
C ASN A 10 2.27 1.22 7.83
N VAL A 11 2.30 -0.04 7.38
CA VAL A 11 2.84 -0.41 6.06
C VAL A 11 1.90 -1.40 5.39
N VAL A 12 1.51 -1.08 4.16
CA VAL A 12 0.66 -1.94 3.32
C VAL A 12 1.24 -2.03 1.91
N LEU A 13 1.00 -3.16 1.26
CA LEU A 13 1.08 -3.32 -0.18
C LEU A 13 -0.25 -2.85 -0.77
N ALA A 14 -0.17 -2.04 -1.81
CA ALA A 14 -1.31 -1.58 -2.56
C ALA A 14 -1.16 -1.93 -4.02
N LYS A 15 -2.30 -2.07 -4.70
CA LYS A 15 -2.34 -2.28 -6.14
C LYS A 15 -3.11 -1.16 -6.81
N GLY A 16 -2.50 -0.61 -7.86
CA GLY A 16 -3.14 0.33 -8.79
C GLY A 16 -3.97 -0.40 -9.84
N ASP A 17 -4.73 0.37 -10.61
CA ASP A 17 -5.63 -0.17 -11.64
C ASP A 17 -4.88 -0.81 -12.82
N ASP A 18 -3.66 -0.35 -13.11
CA ASP A 18 -2.79 -0.89 -14.16
C ASP A 18 -1.94 -2.09 -13.69
N GLY A 19 -2.23 -2.64 -12.50
CA GLY A 19 -1.51 -3.75 -11.92
C GLY A 19 -0.19 -3.39 -11.23
N GLU A 20 0.17 -2.10 -11.21
CA GLU A 20 1.33 -1.58 -10.48
C GLU A 20 1.19 -1.84 -8.98
N GLU A 21 2.29 -2.29 -8.37
CA GLU A 21 2.36 -2.57 -6.94
C GLU A 21 3.07 -1.43 -6.21
N PHE A 22 2.50 -1.00 -5.09
CA PHE A 22 2.99 0.12 -4.30
C PHE A 22 3.20 -0.32 -2.86
N ILE A 23 4.37 -0.01 -2.29
CA ILE A 23 4.55 -0.04 -0.84
C ILE A 23 4.16 1.33 -0.30
N VAL A 24 3.10 1.36 0.50
CA VAL A 24 2.55 2.57 1.09
C VAL A 24 2.81 2.54 2.59
N MET A 25 3.41 3.62 3.09
CA MET A 25 3.77 3.79 4.49
C MET A 25 3.07 5.03 5.05
N GLY A 26 2.59 4.91 6.28
CA GLY A 26 1.90 5.98 6.98
C GLY A 26 1.44 5.56 8.37
N ARG A 27 1.52 6.45 9.36
CA ARG A 27 1.09 6.13 10.73
C ARG A 27 -0.37 5.67 10.79
N GLY A 28 -0.59 4.44 11.25
CA GLY A 28 -1.93 3.85 11.40
C GLY A 28 -2.59 3.43 10.09
N LEU A 29 -1.91 3.50 8.94
CA LEU A 29 -2.47 3.25 7.62
C LEU A 29 -2.94 1.79 7.42
N GLY A 30 -2.31 0.83 8.10
CA GLY A 30 -2.71 -0.58 8.10
C GLY A 30 -3.54 -0.99 9.33
N PHE A 31 -3.79 -0.08 10.27
CA PHE A 31 -4.51 -0.42 11.50
C PHE A 31 -5.99 -0.74 11.20
N GLN A 32 -6.42 -1.94 11.58
CA GLN A 32 -7.77 -2.47 11.29
C GLN A 32 -8.15 -2.50 9.80
N LYS A 33 -7.16 -2.46 8.90
CA LYS A 33 -7.38 -2.63 7.46
C LYS A 33 -7.21 -4.09 7.04
N LYS A 34 -7.79 -4.44 5.89
CA LYS A 34 -7.66 -5.75 5.25
C LYS A 34 -7.45 -5.62 3.74
N PRO A 35 -6.97 -6.68 3.06
CA PRO A 35 -6.95 -6.73 1.60
C PRO A 35 -8.32 -6.39 1.00
N GLY A 36 -8.32 -5.59 -0.05
CA GLY A 36 -9.50 -5.05 -0.73
C GLY A 36 -9.99 -3.70 -0.20
N ASP A 37 -9.59 -3.27 1.00
CA ASP A 37 -9.95 -1.95 1.52
C ASP A 37 -9.24 -0.83 0.74
N GLU A 38 -9.88 0.34 0.67
CA GLU A 38 -9.25 1.53 0.12
C GLU A 38 -8.21 2.13 1.06
N ILE A 39 -7.15 2.66 0.45
CA ILE A 39 -6.09 3.38 1.17
C ILE A 39 -6.58 4.78 1.47
N ASP A 40 -6.48 5.15 2.74
CA ASP A 40 -6.68 6.53 3.17
C ASP A 40 -5.45 7.35 2.79
N THR A 41 -5.59 8.17 1.75
CA THR A 41 -4.51 9.03 1.24
C THR A 41 -4.07 10.09 2.25
N ALA A 42 -4.92 10.46 3.22
CA ALA A 42 -4.56 11.42 4.26
C ALA A 42 -3.56 10.85 5.27
N LEU A 43 -3.49 9.53 5.41
CA LEU A 43 -2.53 8.85 6.28
C LEU A 43 -1.20 8.53 5.57
N VAL A 44 -1.10 8.74 4.26
CA VAL A 44 0.09 8.37 3.47
C VAL A 44 1.23 9.36 3.74
N GLU A 45 2.35 8.82 4.22
CA GLU A 45 3.59 9.59 4.41
C GLU A 45 4.61 9.32 3.30
N LYS A 46 4.71 8.07 2.85
CA LYS A 46 5.59 7.67 1.74
C LYS A 46 4.92 6.61 0.89
N MET A 47 5.16 6.69 -0.42
CA MET A 47 4.74 5.69 -1.39
C MET A 47 5.93 5.34 -2.27
N PHE A 48 6.17 4.04 -2.43
CA PHE A 48 7.21 3.51 -3.31
C PHE A 48 6.57 2.62 -4.35
N VAL A 49 6.88 2.84 -5.62
CA VAL A 49 6.49 1.95 -6.72
C VAL A 49 7.44 0.75 -6.70
N MET A 50 6.91 -0.47 -6.67
CA MET A 50 7.72 -1.65 -6.96
C MET A 50 7.98 -1.72 -8.45
N GLN A 51 9.23 -1.50 -8.84
CA GLN A 51 9.70 -1.83 -10.17
C GLN A 51 10.35 -3.21 -10.12
N ASP A 52 9.87 -4.13 -10.96
CA ASP A 52 10.48 -5.43 -11.17
C ASP A 52 11.91 -5.21 -11.68
N LYS A 53 12.91 -5.44 -10.81
CA LYS A 53 14.32 -5.44 -11.22
C LYS A 53 14.59 -6.72 -12.00
N ARG A 54 14.27 -6.72 -13.29
CA ARG A 54 14.84 -7.68 -14.25
C ARG A 54 16.32 -7.33 -14.44
N TYR A 55 17.20 -8.03 -13.73
CA TYR A 55 18.62 -8.10 -14.05
C TYR A 55 18.88 -9.16 -15.12
#